data_AF-X1BYY7-F1
#
_entry.id   AF-X1BYY7-F1
#
_cell.length_a   1.000
_cell.length_b   1.000
_cell.length_c   1.000
_cell.angle_alpha   90.00
_cell.angle_beta   90.00
_cell.angle_gamma   90.00
#
_symmetry.space_group_name_H-M   'P 1'
#
loop_
_entity.id
_entity.type
_entity.pdbx_description
1 polymer ?
#
loop_
_entity_poly.entity_id
_entity_poly.type
_entity_poly.pdbx_seq_one_letter_code
_entity_poly.pdbx_strand_id
1 'polypeptide(L)'
;MGANMIIATVSFPVDHSLEKEYEALVLFVKEMPVELIEEIYSEVYYEMFGEEEDFIEEARERITKTVDIGFKALTSRYSTDFRICDRTVYCSGGLSWGDAPTEAYEQITALRYILGLSRVDPITFS
;
A
#
# COMPACT_ATOMS: atom_id res chain seq x y z
N MET A 1 -11.28 22.82 -20.05
CA MET A 1 -11.31 21.37 -19.79
C MET A 1 -11.07 21.18 -18.31
N GLY A 2 -12.02 20.59 -17.57
CA GLY A 2 -11.85 20.33 -16.13
C GLY A 2 -10.84 19.19 -15.94
N ALA A 3 -9.92 19.36 -14.99
CA ALA A 3 -8.98 18.29 -14.65
C ALA A 3 -9.75 17.14 -14.00
N ASN A 4 -9.61 15.92 -14.54
CA ASN A 4 -10.09 14.72 -13.87
C ASN A 4 -9.18 14.49 -12.65
N MET A 5 -9.71 14.68 -11.45
CA MET A 5 -8.97 14.39 -10.22
C MET A 5 -8.92 12.87 -10.03
N ILE A 6 -7.74 12.28 -10.07
CA ILE A 6 -7.53 10.88 -9.73
C ILE A 6 -7.05 10.85 -8.28
N ILE A 7 -7.79 10.17 -7.40
CA ILE A 7 -7.46 10.05 -5.98
C ILE A 7 -7.16 8.58 -5.67
N ALA A 8 -5.95 8.29 -5.19
CA ALA A 8 -5.66 7.05 -4.50
C ALA A 8 -6.02 7.21 -3.02
N THR A 9 -6.72 6.21 -2.45
CA THR A 9 -7.18 6.26 -1.06
C THR A 9 -6.89 4.98 -0.30
N VAL A 10 -6.57 5.13 0.98
CA VAL A 10 -6.52 4.03 1.96
C VAL A 10 -7.37 4.40 3.16
N SER A 11 -7.97 3.39 3.79
CA SER A 11 -8.84 3.60 4.95
C SER A 11 -8.41 2.73 6.12
N PHE A 12 -8.41 3.34 7.30
CA PHE A 12 -8.13 2.70 8.58
C PHE A 12 -9.30 2.96 9.54
N PRO A 13 -9.53 2.08 10.54
CA PRO A 13 -10.43 2.40 11.64
C PRO A 13 -10.06 3.74 12.30
N VAL A 14 -11.03 4.43 12.88
CA VAL A 14 -10.76 5.59 13.73
C VAL A 14 -9.91 5.17 14.93
N ASP A 15 -8.99 6.05 15.34
CA ASP A 15 -8.00 5.85 16.41
C ASP A 15 -6.92 4.79 16.13
N HIS A 16 -6.81 4.33 14.89
CA HIS A 16 -5.78 3.40 14.49
C HIS A 16 -4.40 4.06 14.38
N SER A 17 -3.36 3.38 14.89
CA SER A 17 -1.98 3.86 14.76
C SER A 17 -1.39 3.41 13.43
N LEU A 18 -1.00 4.37 12.59
CA LEU A 18 -0.30 4.09 11.32
C LEU A 18 1.03 3.36 11.54
N GLU A 19 1.74 3.66 12.62
CA GLU A 19 3.00 2.98 12.97
C GLU A 19 2.76 1.50 13.26
N LYS A 20 1.72 1.18 14.03
CA LYS A 20 1.36 -0.22 14.32
C LYS A 20 0.88 -0.96 13.08
N GLU A 21 0.14 -0.31 12.18
CA GLU A 21 -0.24 -0.91 10.89
C GLU A 21 0.97 -1.19 10.02
N TYR A 22 1.92 -0.26 9.97
CA TYR A 22 3.15 -0.44 9.23
C TYR A 22 3.92 -1.66 9.76
N GLU A 23 4.12 -1.75 11.08
CA GLU A 23 4.81 -2.90 11.69
C GLU A 23 4.08 -4.22 11.40
N ALA A 24 2.76 -4.25 11.56
CA ALA A 24 1.94 -5.43 11.28
C ALA A 24 2.03 -5.84 9.80
N LEU A 25 2.01 -4.88 8.88
CA LEU A 25 2.07 -5.17 7.46
C LEU A 25 3.46 -5.66 7.03
N VAL A 26 4.53 -5.11 7.61
CA VAL A 26 5.90 -5.60 7.36
C VAL A 26 6.06 -7.04 7.86
N LEU A 27 5.47 -7.38 9.02
CA LEU A 27 5.46 -8.76 9.51
C LEU A 27 4.64 -9.67 8.58
N PHE A 28 3.46 -9.23 8.15
CA PHE A 28 2.66 -9.95 7.17
C PHE A 28 3.46 -10.24 5.89
N VAL A 29 4.20 -9.26 5.37
CA VAL A 29 5.01 -9.44 4.15
C VAL A 29 6.13 -10.46 4.32
N LYS A 30 6.71 -10.58 5.51
CA LYS A 30 7.75 -11.58 5.80
C LYS A 30 7.21 -13.00 5.87
N GLU A 31 5.98 -13.14 6.34
CA GLU A 31 5.35 -14.43 6.61
C GLU A 31 4.38 -14.87 5.51
N MET A 32 4.10 -14.01 4.51
CA MET A 32 3.12 -14.35 3.48
C MET A 32 3.62 -15.50 2.57
N PRO A 33 2.70 -16.39 2.14
CA PRO A 33 3.00 -17.48 1.22
C PRO A 33 3.45 -16.97 -0.16
N VAL A 34 4.19 -17.79 -0.90
CA VAL A 34 4.78 -17.43 -2.21
C VAL A 34 3.71 -17.03 -3.21
N GLU A 35 2.56 -17.69 -3.18
CA GLU A 35 1.43 -17.43 -4.08
C GLU A 35 0.90 -15.98 -3.92
N LEU A 36 0.89 -15.44 -2.69
CA LEU A 36 0.49 -14.05 -2.45
C LEU A 36 1.57 -13.06 -2.88
N ILE A 37 2.84 -13.44 -2.78
CA ILE A 37 3.95 -12.61 -3.26
C ILE A 37 3.87 -12.49 -4.78
N GLU A 38 3.65 -13.61 -5.47
CA GLU A 38 3.44 -13.67 -6.93
C GLU A 38 2.26 -12.81 -7.38
N GLU A 39 1.12 -12.93 -6.69
CA GLU A 39 -0.07 -12.13 -6.97
C GLU A 39 0.21 -10.63 -6.81
N ILE A 40 0.79 -10.22 -5.69
CA ILE A 40 1.14 -8.81 -5.47
C ILE A 40 2.14 -8.34 -6.52
N TYR A 41 3.14 -9.14 -6.85
CA TYR A 41 4.18 -8.72 -7.78
C TYR A 41 3.64 -8.50 -9.19
N SER A 42 2.77 -9.41 -9.64
CA SER A 42 2.11 -9.31 -10.95
C SER A 42 1.10 -8.16 -11.03
N GLU A 43 0.29 -7.94 -9.99
CA GLU A 43 -0.74 -6.90 -9.99
C GLU A 43 -0.21 -5.49 -9.68
N VAL A 44 0.80 -5.38 -8.81
CA VAL A 44 1.35 -4.08 -8.40
C VAL A 44 2.45 -3.60 -9.34
N TYR A 45 3.36 -4.48 -9.75
CA TYR A 45 4.51 -4.09 -10.58
C TYR A 45 4.32 -4.41 -12.06
N TYR A 46 3.27 -5.15 -12.44
CA TYR A 46 3.02 -5.59 -13.82
C TYR A 46 4.21 -6.38 -14.41
N GLU A 47 4.91 -7.14 -13.57
CA GLU A 47 6.08 -7.93 -13.91
C GLU A 47 5.80 -9.43 -13.72
N MET A 48 6.41 -10.27 -14.57
CA MET A 48 6.33 -11.73 -14.40
C MET A 48 7.23 -12.18 -13.25
N PHE A 49 6.69 -13.03 -12.40
CA PHE A 49 7.45 -13.65 -11.31
C PHE A 49 8.43 -14.70 -11.86
N GLY A 50 9.67 -14.71 -11.38
CA GLY A 50 10.68 -15.72 -11.73
C GLY A 50 10.53 -16.99 -10.90
N GLU A 51 11.01 -18.13 -11.41
CA GLU A 51 10.92 -19.44 -10.72
C GLU A 51 12.09 -19.70 -9.74
N GLU A 52 13.05 -18.78 -9.62
CA GLU A 52 14.23 -18.92 -8.77
C GLU A 52 13.95 -18.46 -7.33
N GLU A 53 14.51 -19.14 -6.32
CA GLU A 53 14.35 -18.77 -4.90
C GLU A 53 14.82 -17.33 -4.62
N ASP A 54 15.86 -16.86 -5.31
CA ASP A 54 16.37 -15.49 -5.19
C ASP A 54 15.32 -14.44 -5.60
N PHE A 55 14.39 -14.79 -6.50
CA PHE A 55 13.33 -13.90 -6.96
C PHE A 55 12.27 -13.66 -5.87
N ILE A 56 12.01 -14.66 -5.02
CA ILE A 56 11.04 -14.54 -3.92
C ILE A 56 11.51 -13.50 -2.91
N GLU A 57 12.79 -13.54 -2.54
CA GLU A 57 13.36 -12.57 -1.59
C GLU A 57 13.43 -11.17 -2.20
N GLU A 58 13.82 -11.03 -3.47
CA GLU A 58 13.79 -9.73 -4.17
C GLU A 58 12.38 -9.14 -4.22
N ALA A 59 11.38 -9.97 -4.54
CA ALA A 59 9.98 -9.55 -4.55
C ALA A 59 9.50 -9.12 -3.16
N ARG A 60 9.84 -9.87 -2.10
CA ARG A 60 9.55 -9.50 -0.70
C ARG A 60 10.16 -8.17 -0.32
N GLU A 61 11.43 -7.94 -0.68
CA GLU A 61 12.11 -6.67 -0.42
C GLU A 61 11.43 -5.50 -1.15
N ARG A 62 11.05 -5.71 -2.41
CA ARG A 62 10.38 -4.68 -3.21
C ARG A 62 9.00 -4.34 -2.65
N ILE A 63 8.20 -5.36 -2.29
CA ILE A 63 6.90 -5.17 -1.63
C ILE A 63 7.06 -4.43 -0.30
N THR A 64 8.04 -4.83 0.53
CA THR A 64 8.34 -4.15 1.80
C THR A 64 8.70 -2.68 1.60
N LYS A 65 9.50 -2.39 0.56
CA LYS A 65 9.84 -1.01 0.19
C LYS A 65 8.61 -0.20 -0.24
N THR A 66 7.70 -0.81 -0.99
CA THR A 66 6.42 -0.17 -1.35
C THR A 66 5.56 0.12 -0.12
N VAL A 67 5.53 -0.79 0.86
CA VAL A 67 4.87 -0.53 2.14
C VAL A 67 5.49 0.68 2.85
N ASP A 68 6.81 0.73 2.99
CA ASP A 68 7.52 1.85 3.63
C ASP A 68 7.25 3.19 2.94
N ILE A 69 7.38 3.24 1.60
CA ILE A 69 7.11 4.46 0.84
C ILE A 69 5.63 4.85 0.94
N GLY A 70 4.72 3.89 0.86
CA GLY A 70 3.28 4.11 1.00
C GLY A 70 2.95 4.77 2.34
N PHE A 71 3.40 4.21 3.47
CA PHE A 71 3.15 4.79 4.79
C PHE A 71 3.84 6.15 5.00
N LYS A 72 5.04 6.35 4.44
CA LYS A 72 5.68 7.68 4.40
C LYS A 72 4.86 8.68 3.60
N ALA A 73 4.25 8.27 2.50
CA ALA A 73 3.36 9.13 1.72
C ALA A 73 2.13 9.55 2.54
N LEU A 74 1.54 8.65 3.33
CA LEU A 74 0.39 8.95 4.22
C LEU A 74 0.71 9.91 5.37
N THR A 75 1.98 10.01 5.77
CA THR A 75 2.43 10.94 6.83
C THR A 75 3.01 12.23 6.25
N SER A 76 3.12 12.32 4.92
CA SER A 76 3.67 13.47 4.23
C SER A 76 2.64 14.59 4.04
N ARG A 77 3.14 15.83 3.83
CA ARG A 77 2.33 17.02 3.52
C ARG A 77 1.51 16.94 2.22
N TYR A 78 1.73 15.93 1.39
CA TYR A 78 1.01 15.73 0.12
C TYR A 78 -0.19 14.79 0.26
N SER A 79 -0.36 14.21 1.44
CA SER A 79 -1.54 13.45 1.80
C SER A 79 -2.53 14.35 2.55
N THR A 80 -3.82 14.10 2.36
CA THR A 80 -4.89 14.70 3.14
C THR A 80 -5.70 13.58 3.75
N ASP A 81 -5.97 13.64 5.05
CA ASP A 81 -6.88 12.73 5.71
C ASP A 81 -8.23 13.40 6.02
N PHE A 82 -9.30 12.61 5.98
CA PHE A 82 -10.60 13.01 6.46
C PHE A 82 -11.33 11.84 7.10
N ARG A 83 -12.31 12.15 7.94
CA ARG A 83 -13.13 11.15 8.64
C ARG A 83 -14.44 10.93 7.89
N ILE A 84 -14.72 9.67 7.55
CA ILE A 84 -16.02 9.23 7.06
C ILE A 84 -16.48 8.12 7.99
N CYS A 85 -17.61 8.33 8.68
CA CYS A 85 -18.15 7.37 9.65
C CYS A 85 -17.11 6.98 10.72
N ASP A 86 -16.84 5.68 10.86
CA ASP A 86 -15.90 5.05 11.79
C ASP A 86 -14.51 4.83 11.16
N ARG A 87 -14.19 5.52 10.05
CA ARG A 87 -12.92 5.38 9.33
C ARG A 87 -12.22 6.72 9.09
N THR A 88 -10.89 6.67 9.16
CA THR A 88 -10.00 7.71 8.63
C THR A 88 -9.57 7.31 7.22
N VAL A 89 -9.81 8.18 6.25
CA VAL A 89 -9.44 7.98 4.85
C VAL A 89 -8.31 8.92 4.51
N TYR A 90 -7.19 8.36 4.07
CA TYR A 90 -6.05 9.12 3.56
C TYR A 90 -6.11 9.15 2.05
N CYS A 91 -5.92 10.33 1.48
CA CYS A 91 -5.94 10.58 0.05
C CYS A 91 -4.63 11.19 -0.41
N SER A 92 -4.10 10.73 -1.55
CA SER A 92 -3.08 11.49 -2.28
C SER A 92 -3.74 12.76 -2.83
N GLY A 93 -3.41 13.94 -2.28
CA GLY A 93 -4.17 15.16 -2.51
C GLY A 93 -3.30 16.40 -2.60
N GLY A 94 -2.61 16.58 -3.73
CA GLY A 94 -2.03 17.87 -4.10
C GLY A 94 -3.06 18.71 -4.87
N LEU A 95 -3.50 19.83 -4.30
CA LEU A 95 -4.30 20.84 -4.99
C LEU A 95 -3.58 21.30 -6.29
N SER A 96 -4.29 21.21 -7.42
CA SER A 96 -3.84 21.47 -8.80
C SER A 96 -2.80 20.48 -9.35
N TRP A 97 -3.04 20.01 -10.59
CA TRP A 97 -2.24 19.07 -11.39
C TRP A 97 -0.85 19.61 -11.82
N GLY A 98 -0.12 20.23 -10.89
CA GLY A 98 1.25 20.69 -11.13
C GLY A 98 2.28 19.61 -10.80
N ASP A 99 2.29 19.12 -9.56
CA ASP A 99 3.48 18.46 -8.99
C ASP A 99 3.18 17.46 -7.87
N ALA A 100 1.99 16.84 -7.80
CA ALA A 100 1.87 15.64 -6.97
C ALA A 100 2.69 14.54 -7.68
N PRO A 101 3.82 14.07 -7.13
CA PRO A 101 4.66 13.11 -7.81
C PRO A 101 3.84 11.86 -8.08
N THR A 102 3.81 11.41 -9.34
CA THR A 102 3.17 10.15 -9.78
C THR A 102 3.48 8.98 -8.85
N GLU A 103 4.68 8.99 -8.27
CA GLU A 103 5.15 8.05 -7.26
C GLU A 103 4.24 8.00 -6.00
N ALA A 104 3.80 9.12 -5.41
CA ALA A 104 2.96 9.07 -4.21
C ALA A 104 1.58 8.44 -4.50
N TYR A 105 1.04 8.69 -5.69
CA TYR A 105 -0.20 8.09 -6.15
C TYR A 105 -0.05 6.58 -6.38
N GLU A 106 1.01 6.17 -7.08
CA GLU A 106 1.32 4.76 -7.36
C GLU A 106 1.52 3.98 -6.06
N GLN A 107 2.24 4.53 -5.09
CA GLN A 107 2.56 3.86 -3.85
C GLN A 107 1.35 3.76 -2.90
N ILE A 108 0.48 4.78 -2.84
CA ILE A 108 -0.79 4.68 -2.07
C ILE A 108 -1.76 3.68 -2.73
N THR A 109 -1.76 3.61 -4.06
CA THR A 109 -2.56 2.62 -4.80
C THR A 109 -2.07 1.20 -4.53
N ALA A 110 -0.76 0.97 -4.61
CA ALA A 110 -0.13 -0.30 -4.27
C ALA A 110 -0.38 -0.69 -2.80
N LEU A 111 -0.19 0.25 -1.87
CA LEU A 111 -0.43 0.04 -0.45
C LEU A 111 -1.89 -0.35 -0.17
N ARG A 112 -2.86 0.27 -0.86
CA ARG A 112 -4.28 -0.12 -0.75
C ARG A 112 -4.49 -1.58 -1.13
N TYR A 113 -3.85 -2.04 -2.19
CA TYR A 113 -3.96 -3.43 -2.65
C TYR A 113 -3.40 -4.40 -1.61
N ILE A 114 -2.18 -4.15 -1.15
CA ILE A 114 -1.49 -4.98 -0.15
C ILE A 114 -2.26 -5.03 1.18
N LEU A 115 -2.78 -3.89 1.65
CA LEU A 115 -3.65 -3.82 2.84
C LEU A 115 -4.99 -4.55 2.64
N GLY A 116 -5.48 -4.62 1.41
CA GLY A 116 -6.68 -5.39 1.08
C GLY A 116 -6.44 -6.87 1.34
N LEU A 117 -5.36 -7.41 0.76
CA LEU A 117 -4.99 -8.82 0.91
C LEU A 117 -4.71 -9.21 2.37
N SER A 118 -3.96 -8.38 3.10
CA SER A 118 -3.64 -8.66 4.51
C SER A 118 -4.85 -8.68 5.45
N ARG A 119 -6.01 -8.17 5.00
CA ARG A 119 -7.26 -8.11 5.78
C ARG A 119 -8.31 -9.13 5.35
N VAL A 120 -8.18 -9.68 4.14
CA VAL A 120 -9.13 -10.67 3.58
C VAL A 120 -8.77 -12.07 4.04
N ASP A 121 -7.48 -12.36 4.22
CA ASP A 121 -7.03 -13.62 4.80
C ASP A 121 -6.71 -13.46 6.29
N PRO A 122 -7.58 -13.92 7.21
CA PRO A 122 -7.10 -14.30 8.52
C PRO A 122 -6.23 -15.54 8.31
N ILE A 123 -4.95 -15.36 8.03
CA ILE A 123 -3.96 -16.41 8.24
C ILE A 123 -3.97 -16.65 9.76
N THR A 124 -4.82 -17.57 10.19
CA THR A 124 -4.86 -18.06 11.56
C THR A 124 -3.53 -18.74 11.82
N PHE A 125 -2.61 -18.02 12.46
CA PHE A 125 -1.44 -18.63 13.09
C PHE A 125 -1.95 -19.56 14.21
N SER A 126 -1.88 -20.87 13.96
CA SER A 126 -2.14 -21.92 14.95
C SER A 126 -0.85 -22.37 15.61
#